data_AF-F2L0F5-F1
#
_entry.id   AF-F2L0F5-F1
#
_cell.length_a   1.000
_cell.length_b   1.000
_cell.length_c   1.000
_cell.angle_alpha   90.00
_cell.angle_beta   90.00
_cell.angle_gamma   90.00
#
_symmetry.space_group_name_H-M   'P 1'
#
loop_
_entity.id
_entity.type
_entity.pdbx_description
1 polymer ?
#
loop_
_entity_poly.entity_id
_entity_poly.type
_entity_poly.pdbx_seq_one_letter_code
_entity_poly.pdbx_strand_id
1 'polypeptide(L)'
;MQLVEGECVDVAAVTLRLKTYIQQMVGFLPPNFRVVKAEKDGGVWKVEIYFVYISAVLGVPPREIKAVATVDEKCRILDYREAQ
;
A
#
# COMPACT_ATOMS: atom_id res chain seq x y z
N MET A 1 -21.54 -3.41 0.29
CA MET A 1 -20.76 -2.19 0.05
C MET A 1 -20.15 -2.32 -1.33
N GLN A 2 -20.71 -1.65 -2.32
CA GLN A 2 -20.31 -1.79 -3.72
C GLN A 2 -19.04 -0.94 -3.92
N LEU A 3 -17.90 -1.58 -4.20
CA LEU A 3 -16.70 -0.87 -4.63
C LEU A 3 -17.02 -0.24 -5.99
N VAL A 4 -17.36 1.04 -5.98
CA VAL A 4 -17.40 1.83 -7.21
C VAL A 4 -15.96 1.80 -7.73
N GLU A 5 -15.73 1.14 -8.87
CA GLU A 5 -14.47 1.18 -9.60
C GLU A 5 -14.27 2.61 -10.13
N GLY A 6 -13.98 3.56 -9.24
CA GLY A 6 -13.50 4.88 -9.59
C GLY A 6 -12.06 4.76 -10.06
N GLU A 7 -11.73 5.42 -11.17
CA GLU A 7 -10.36 5.51 -11.65
C GLU A 7 -9.45 6.17 -10.60
N CYS A 8 -8.20 5.74 -10.53
CA CYS A 8 -7.19 6.34 -9.65
C CYS A 8 -6.65 7.63 -10.28
N VAL A 9 -7.40 8.72 -10.09
CA VAL A 9 -7.11 10.02 -10.71
C VAL A 9 -5.94 10.73 -9.99
N ASP A 10 -5.80 10.56 -8.67
CA ASP A 10 -4.82 11.26 -7.84
C ASP A 10 -4.07 10.34 -6.85
N VAL A 11 -3.00 10.88 -6.26
CA VAL A 11 -2.16 10.16 -5.27
C VAL A 11 -2.97 9.80 -4.02
N ALA A 12 -3.98 10.60 -3.66
CA ALA A 12 -4.81 10.35 -2.49
C ALA A 12 -5.69 9.11 -2.67
N ALA A 13 -6.31 8.93 -3.84
CA ALA A 13 -7.08 7.74 -4.19
C ALA A 13 -6.21 6.48 -4.17
N VAL A 14 -5.02 6.56 -4.76
CA VAL A 14 -4.04 5.46 -4.76
C VAL A 14 -3.61 5.11 -3.33
N THR A 15 -3.34 6.13 -2.50
CA THR A 15 -2.97 5.96 -1.09
C THR A 15 -4.07 5.29 -0.28
N LEU A 16 -5.33 5.74 -0.45
CA LEU A 16 -6.47 5.15 0.22
C LEU A 16 -6.63 3.68 -0.16
N ARG A 17 -6.47 3.36 -1.44
CA ARG A 17 -6.58 2.00 -1.93
C ARG A 17 -5.52 1.07 -1.36
N LEU A 18 -4.26 1.54 -1.31
CA LEU A 18 -3.16 0.80 -0.69
C LEU A 18 -3.38 0.58 0.80
N LYS A 19 -3.85 1.60 1.53
CA LYS A 19 -4.21 1.46 2.95
C LYS A 19 -5.28 0.38 3.16
N THR A 20 -6.36 0.44 2.39
CA THR A 20 -7.46 -0.53 2.48
C THR A 20 -6.98 -1.94 2.16
N TYR A 21 -6.17 -2.11 1.12
CA TYR A 21 -5.63 -3.41 0.72
C TYR A 21 -4.75 -4.02 1.80
N ILE A 22 -3.78 -3.26 2.32
CA ILE A 22 -2.88 -3.75 3.38
C ILE A 22 -3.66 -4.08 4.64
N GLN A 23 -4.63 -3.24 4.99
CA GLN A 23 -5.52 -3.52 6.12
C GLN A 23 -6.35 -4.80 5.91
N GLN A 24 -6.78 -5.09 4.69
CA GLN A 24 -7.49 -6.33 4.37
C GLN A 24 -6.59 -7.57 4.44
N MET A 25 -5.31 -7.45 4.04
CA MET A 25 -4.37 -8.56 4.11
C MET A 25 -3.92 -8.88 5.54
N VAL A 26 -3.61 -7.85 6.33
CA VAL A 26 -3.00 -8.00 7.66
C VAL A 26 -4.05 -7.94 8.78
N GLY A 27 -5.27 -7.51 8.48
CA GLY A 27 -6.38 -7.35 9.43
C GLY A 27 -6.39 -6.02 10.18
N PHE A 28 -5.30 -5.24 10.11
CA PHE A 28 -5.19 -3.90 10.67
C PHE A 28 -4.29 -3.02 9.80
N LEU A 29 -4.42 -1.70 9.91
CA LEU A 29 -3.52 -0.78 9.23
C LEU A 29 -2.19 -0.73 10.02
N PRO A 30 -1.05 -1.09 9.42
CA PRO A 30 0.22 -1.06 10.12
C PRO A 30 0.56 0.35 10.63
N PRO A 31 1.14 0.48 11.82
CA PRO A 31 1.55 1.77 12.36
C PRO A 31 2.57 2.47 11.44
N ASN A 32 2.56 3.79 11.47
CA ASN A 32 3.42 4.66 10.65
C ASN A 32 3.32 4.40 9.13
N PHE A 33 2.19 3.88 8.65
CA PHE A 33 1.94 3.76 7.22
C PHE A 33 2.01 5.13 6.55
N ARG A 34 2.91 5.28 5.59
CA ARG A 34 3.08 6.48 4.77
C ARG A 34 3.47 6.11 3.33
N VAL A 35 2.93 6.86 2.38
CA VAL A 35 3.42 6.85 1.00
C VAL A 35 4.63 7.79 0.96
N VAL A 36 5.78 7.25 0.57
CA VAL A 36 7.04 7.99 0.47
C VAL A 36 7.16 8.65 -0.89
N LYS A 37 6.77 7.93 -1.95
CA LYS A 37 6.87 8.38 -3.33
C LYS A 37 5.75 7.76 -4.15
N ALA A 38 5.19 8.51 -5.09
CA ALA A 38 4.21 8.00 -6.05
C ALA A 38 4.53 8.60 -7.43
N GLU A 39 4.82 7.74 -8.39
CA GLU A 39 5.11 8.13 -9.77
C GLU A 39 4.13 7.44 -10.71
N LYS A 40 3.63 8.18 -11.70
CA LYS A 40 2.73 7.64 -12.73
C LYS A 40 3.49 7.50 -14.04
N ASP A 41 3.49 6.29 -14.61
CA ASP A 41 4.12 5.95 -15.88
C ASP A 41 3.15 5.12 -16.73
N GLY A 42 2.76 5.63 -17.90
CA GLY A 42 1.93 4.90 -18.86
C GLY A 42 0.59 4.35 -18.32
N GLY A 43 -0.06 5.06 -17.38
CA GLY A 43 -1.31 4.61 -16.75
C GLY A 43 -1.14 3.72 -15.51
N VAL A 44 0.09 3.38 -15.15
CA VAL A 44 0.44 2.63 -13.93
C VAL A 44 1.09 3.55 -12.91
N TRP A 45 0.64 3.48 -11.67
CA TRP A 45 1.25 4.13 -10.53
C TRP A 45 2.27 3.19 -9.87
N LYS A 46 3.52 3.63 -9.74
CA LYS A 46 4.55 3.02 -8.90
C LYS A 46 4.61 3.80 -7.59
N VAL A 47 4.31 3.12 -6.48
CA VAL A 47 4.18 3.75 -5.17
C VAL A 47 5.13 3.11 -4.19
N GLU A 48 6.03 3.90 -3.64
CA GLU A 48 6.88 3.50 -2.53
C GLU A 48 6.16 3.78 -1.22
N ILE A 49 6.02 2.74 -0.41
CA ILE A 49 5.36 2.82 0.89
C ILE A 49 6.31 2.39 2.00
N TYR A 50 6.08 2.99 3.16
CA TYR A 50 6.79 2.66 4.38
C TYR A 50 5.78 2.39 5.47
N PHE A 51 6.03 1.36 6.28
CA PHE A 51 5.27 1.12 7.50
C PHE A 51 6.06 0.29 8.49
N VAL A 52 5.59 0.26 9.73
CA VAL A 52 6.15 -0.57 10.79
C VAL A 52 5.27 -1.80 10.96
N TYR A 53 5.86 -2.98 10.79
CA TYR A 53 5.22 -4.25 11.09
C TYR A 53 5.49 -4.63 12.54
N ILE A 54 4.43 -4.86 13.31
CA ILE A 54 4.50 -5.35 14.68
C ILE A 54 3.98 -6.78 14.68
N SER A 55 4.84 -7.71 15.08
CA SER A 55 4.47 -9.11 15.26
C SER A 55 3.60 -9.28 16.50
N ALA A 56 2.62 -10.19 16.43
CA ALA A 56 1.84 -10.61 17.60
C ALA A 56 2.65 -11.52 18.55
N VAL A 57 3.80 -12.03 18.11
CA VAL A 57 4.67 -12.88 18.91
C VAL A 57 5.46 -12.02 19.91
N LEU A 58 5.24 -12.26 21.20
CA LEU A 58 5.95 -11.62 22.31
C LEU A 58 7.47 -11.77 22.13
N GLY A 59 8.18 -10.64 22.21
CA GLY A 59 9.65 -10.59 22.09
C GLY A 59 10.18 -10.40 20.66
N VAL A 60 9.33 -10.45 19.62
CA VAL A 60 9.75 -10.07 18.27
C VAL A 60 9.72 -8.54 18.14
N PRO A 61 10.87 -7.89 17.88
CA PRO A 61 10.91 -6.44 17.76
C PRO A 61 10.15 -5.97 16.51
N PRO A 62 9.57 -4.75 16.55
CA PRO A 62 8.99 -4.14 15.36
C PRO A 62 10.00 -4.07 14.22
N ARG A 63 9.53 -4.29 12.99
CA ARG A 63 10.34 -4.19 11.77
C ARG A 63 9.85 -3.04 10.92
N GLU A 64 10.79 -2.26 10.41
CA GLU A 64 10.49 -1.24 9.41
C GLU A 64 10.47 -1.89 8.03
N ILE A 65 9.37 -1.71 7.30
CA ILE A 65 9.18 -2.27 5.97
C ILE A 65 9.11 -1.11 4.97
N LYS A 66 9.93 -1.22 3.93
CA LYS A 66 9.88 -0.40 2.72
C LYS A 66 9.48 -1.30 1.57
N ALA A 67 8.40 -0.96 0.89
CA ALA A 67 7.88 -1.77 -0.20
C ALA A 67 7.49 -0.90 -1.39
N VAL A 68 7.51 -1.49 -2.57
CA VAL A 68 7.05 -0.86 -3.79
C VAL A 68 5.79 -1.58 -4.25
N ALA A 69 4.71 -0.82 -4.41
CA ALA A 69 3.44 -1.30 -4.90
C ALA A 69 3.14 -0.69 -6.27
N THR A 70 2.65 -1.50 -7.20
CA THR A 70 2.16 -1.04 -8.49
C THR A 70 0.64 -1.01 -8.49
N VAL A 71 0.03 0.08 -8.95
CA VAL A 71 -1.42 0.28 -9.02
C VAL A 71 -1.80 0.67 -10.44
N ASP A 72 -2.76 -0.01 -11.04
CA ASP A 72 -3.26 0.34 -12.37
C ASP A 72 -4.19 1.56 -12.36
N GLU A 73 -4.59 2.01 -13.55
CA GLU A 73 -5.54 3.12 -13.74
C GLU A 73 -6.92 2.86 -13.10
N LYS A 74 -7.28 1.59 -12.87
CA LYS A 74 -8.53 1.15 -12.24
C LYS A 74 -8.37 0.90 -10.74
N CYS A 75 -7.31 1.43 -10.11
CA CYS A 75 -7.02 1.25 -8.69
C CYS A 75 -6.86 -0.23 -8.25
N ARG A 76 -6.34 -1.09 -9.12
CA ARG A 76 -6.02 -2.48 -8.82
C ARG A 76 -4.54 -2.58 -8.53
N ILE A 77 -4.20 -3.19 -7.39
CA ILE A 77 -2.82 -3.39 -6.99
C ILE A 77 -2.29 -4.62 -7.74
N LEU A 78 -1.29 -4.41 -8.59
CA LEU A 78 -0.77 -5.42 -9.52
C LEU A 78 0.33 -6.28 -8.90
N ASP A 79 1.25 -5.66 -8.14
CA ASP A 79 2.33 -6.37 -7.46
C ASP A 79 2.75 -5.61 -6.19
N TYR A 80 2.98 -6.34 -5.12
CA TYR A 80 3.49 -5.85 -3.84
C TYR A 80 4.74 -6.67 -3.52
N ARG A 81 5.92 -6.15 -3.87
CA ARG A 81 7.19 -6.79 -3.52
C ARG A 81 7.85 -6.01 -2.39
N GLU A 82 8.20 -6.73 -1.32
CA GLU A 82 9.17 -6.23 -0.36
C GLU A 82 10.50 -6.09 -1.10
N ALA A 83 11.03 -4.87 -1.20
CA ALA A 83 12.40 -4.68 -1.65
C ALA A 83 13.29 -5.18 -0.51
N GLN A 84 13.77 -6.42 -0.62
CA GLN A 84 14.74 -7.03 0.31
C GLN A 84 16.12 -6.39 0.14
#